data_AF-A0A7L4R1B1-F1
#
_entry.id   AF-A0A7L4R1B1-F1
#
_cell.length_a   1.000
_cell.length_b   1.000
_cell.length_c   1.000
_cell.angle_alpha   90.00
_cell.angle_beta   90.00
_cell.angle_gamma   90.00
#
_symmetry.space_group_name_H-M   'P 1'
#
loop_
_entity.id
_entity.type
_entity.pdbx_description
1 polymer ?
#
loop_
_entity_poly.entity_id
_entity_poly.type
_entity_poly.pdbx_seq_one_letter_code
_entity_poly.pdbx_strand_id
1 'polypeptide(L)'
;MIQRSLVPVFLAALLVISMVSVIPAFCNRIEAGSTIELTSGSATTSSLDRFIYGGGFDPVEMEYLLNVRGISTTTPAQGSVSAYIDGLVQEGSPEGTGVSEILKFYERSTASGLITSFQKSMHYSSAISLA
;
A
#
# COMPACT_ATOMS: atom_id res chain seq x y z
N MET A 1 45.12 38.07 -34.81
CA MET A 1 44.18 37.88 -33.68
C MET A 1 42.85 37.41 -34.25
N ILE A 2 42.50 36.13 -34.07
CA ILE A 2 41.21 35.56 -34.52
C ILE A 2 40.46 35.15 -33.26
N GLN A 3 39.40 35.89 -32.94
CA GLN A 3 38.53 35.68 -31.79
C GLN A 3 37.66 34.45 -32.05
N ARG A 4 38.01 33.31 -31.45
CA ARG A 4 37.20 32.08 -31.50
C ARG A 4 35.94 32.29 -30.66
N SER A 5 34.81 32.42 -31.34
CA SER A 5 33.50 32.56 -30.71
C SER A 5 33.18 31.33 -29.86
N LEU A 6 33.02 31.52 -28.55
CA LEU A 6 32.62 30.51 -27.55
C LEU A 6 31.10 30.24 -27.54
N VAL A 7 30.34 30.98 -28.35
CA VAL A 7 28.88 30.92 -28.46
C VAL A 7 28.32 29.54 -28.79
N PRO A 8 28.88 28.73 -29.72
CA PRO A 8 28.28 27.43 -30.07
C PRO A 8 28.47 26.37 -28.97
N VAL A 9 29.49 26.50 -28.11
CA VAL A 9 29.74 25.57 -26.99
C VAL A 9 28.75 25.81 -25.85
N PHE A 10 28.44 27.09 -25.57
CA PHE A 10 27.41 27.43 -24.57
C PHE A 10 26.00 27.03 -25.02
N LEU A 11 25.68 27.14 -26.31
CA LEU A 11 24.36 26.75 -26.83
C LEU A 11 24.17 25.22 -26.82
N ALA A 12 25.23 24.45 -27.10
CA ALA A 12 25.20 22.99 -26.98
C ALA A 12 25.09 22.54 -25.52
N ALA A 13 25.73 23.24 -24.57
CA ALA A 13 25.61 22.95 -23.14
C ALA A 13 24.23 23.29 -22.56
N LEU A 14 23.54 24.32 -23.08
CA LEU A 14 22.15 24.62 -22.72
C LEU A 14 21.12 23.67 -23.35
N LEU A 15 21.44 22.97 -24.45
CA LEU A 15 20.52 21.97 -25.03
C LEU A 15 20.52 20.66 -24.21
N VAL A 16 21.49 20.47 -23.31
CA VAL A 16 21.51 19.42 -22.28
C VAL A 16 20.82 19.91 -21.00
N ILE A 17 19.82 20.79 -21.11
CA ILE A 17 18.93 21.12 -19.98
C ILE A 17 17.98 19.93 -19.79
N SER A 18 18.44 19.04 -18.92
CA SER A 18 17.69 18.41 -17.84
C SER A 18 16.20 18.18 -18.10
N MET A 19 15.87 17.00 -18.62
CA MET A 19 14.55 16.42 -18.42
C MET A 19 14.47 15.96 -16.96
N VAL A 20 14.15 16.88 -16.05
CA VAL A 20 13.78 16.52 -14.68
C VAL A 20 12.40 15.89 -14.76
N SER A 21 12.31 14.57 -14.70
CA SER A 21 11.04 13.91 -14.40
C SER A 21 10.70 14.24 -12.94
N VAL A 22 9.74 15.15 -12.73
CA VAL A 22 9.19 15.37 -11.39
C VAL A 22 8.37 14.14 -11.05
N ILE A 23 8.85 13.37 -10.08
CA ILE A 23 8.07 12.28 -9.50
C ILE A 23 7.12 12.91 -8.49
N PRO A 24 5.80 12.87 -8.72
CA PRO A 24 4.86 13.45 -7.78
C PRO A 24 5.00 12.77 -6.42
N ALA A 25 4.75 13.53 -5.36
CA ALA A 25 4.71 12.97 -4.01
C ALA A 25 3.61 11.90 -3.93
N PHE A 26 3.85 10.83 -3.18
CA PHE A 26 2.90 9.75 -3.01
C PHE A 26 2.79 9.39 -1.53
N CYS A 27 1.57 9.24 -1.03
CA CYS A 27 1.30 8.98 0.38
C CYS A 27 0.22 7.92 0.53
N ASN A 28 0.60 6.77 1.09
CA ASN A 28 -0.31 5.68 1.38
C ASN A 28 -0.42 5.46 2.89
N ARG A 29 -1.66 5.33 3.35
CA ARG A 29 -1.97 4.81 4.67
C ARG A 29 -2.89 3.62 4.49
N ILE A 30 -2.35 2.44 4.73
CA ILE A 30 -3.09 1.18 4.66
C ILE A 30 -3.06 0.54 6.04
N GLU A 31 -4.24 0.19 6.55
CA GLU A 31 -4.42 -0.46 7.83
C GLU A 31 -5.28 -1.70 7.63
N ALA A 32 -4.86 -2.82 8.21
CA ALA A 32 -5.65 -4.03 8.24
C ALA A 32 -5.65 -4.61 9.65
N GLY A 33 -6.74 -5.26 10.03
CA GLY A 33 -6.89 -5.80 11.37
C GLY A 33 -8.07 -6.73 11.51
N SER A 34 -8.23 -7.26 12.72
CA SER A 34 -9.35 -8.13 13.05
C SER A 34 -9.78 -8.04 14.51
N THR A 35 -11.07 -8.22 14.75
CA THR A 35 -11.64 -8.44 16.08
C THR A 35 -12.09 -9.89 16.16
N ILE A 36 -11.66 -10.60 17.21
CA ILE A 36 -11.93 -12.02 17.40
C ILE A 36 -12.46 -12.22 18.81
N GLU A 37 -13.68 -12.71 18.93
CA GLU A 37 -14.31 -13.05 20.20
C GLU A 37 -14.82 -14.48 20.14
N LEU A 38 -14.01 -15.43 20.62
CA LEU A 38 -14.33 -16.86 20.58
C LEU A 38 -14.58 -17.39 21.98
N THR A 39 -15.66 -18.16 22.13
CA THR A 39 -15.88 -19.02 23.30
C THR A 39 -15.08 -20.32 23.17
N SER A 40 -14.94 -20.84 21.94
CA SER A 40 -14.16 -22.03 21.61
C SER A 40 -13.67 -21.95 20.16
N GLY A 41 -12.43 -22.33 19.89
CA GLY A 41 -11.85 -22.28 18.54
C GLY A 41 -10.37 -21.96 18.55
N SER A 42 -9.80 -21.82 17.36
CA SER A 42 -8.44 -21.35 17.11
C SER A 42 -8.49 -20.18 16.15
N ALA A 43 -7.71 -19.14 16.46
CA ALA A 43 -7.44 -18.06 15.54
C ALA A 43 -5.93 -17.95 15.32
N THR A 44 -5.54 -17.71 14.07
CA THR A 44 -4.15 -17.43 13.71
C THR A 44 -4.14 -16.18 12.85
N THR A 45 -3.36 -15.20 13.29
CA THR A 45 -3.08 -13.98 12.54
C THR A 45 -1.63 -13.98 12.11
N SER A 46 -1.38 -13.50 10.90
CA SER A 46 -0.05 -13.16 10.41
C SER A 46 -0.12 -11.80 9.76
N SER A 47 0.81 -10.93 10.10
CA SER A 47 0.91 -9.59 9.55
C SER A 47 2.34 -9.36 9.07
N LEU A 48 2.46 -8.84 7.85
CA LEU A 48 3.71 -8.33 7.31
C LEU A 48 3.45 -6.89 6.88
N ASP A 49 4.20 -5.97 7.43
CA ASP A 49 4.28 -4.59 6.95
C ASP A 49 5.69 -4.30 6.46
N ARG A 50 5.78 -3.72 5.26
CA ARG A 50 7.05 -3.22 4.72
C ARG A 50 6.89 -1.76 4.38
N PHE A 51 7.29 -0.91 5.32
CA PHE A 51 7.48 0.52 5.10
C PHE A 51 8.93 0.75 4.69
N ILE A 52 9.21 0.74 3.39
CA ILE A 52 10.53 1.17 2.90
C ILE A 52 10.46 2.69 2.73
N TYR A 53 11.23 3.43 3.52
CA TYR A 53 11.35 4.89 3.39
C TYR A 53 12.80 5.24 3.04
N GLY A 54 13.05 5.49 1.76
CA GLY A 54 14.30 6.01 1.21
C GLY A 54 14.12 6.86 -0.07
N GLY A 55 12.89 7.10 -0.54
CA GLY A 55 12.58 7.94 -1.70
C GLY A 55 11.22 7.60 -2.33
N GLY A 56 10.79 8.37 -3.34
CA GLY A 56 9.51 8.16 -4.03
C GLY A 56 9.39 6.83 -4.81
N PHE A 57 10.45 6.02 -4.87
CA PHE A 57 10.47 4.74 -5.60
C PHE A 57 10.13 3.53 -4.74
N ASP A 58 10.02 3.72 -3.43
CA ASP A 58 9.93 2.63 -2.49
C ASP A 58 8.46 2.18 -2.30
N PRO A 59 8.14 0.91 -2.58
CA PRO A 59 6.78 0.43 -2.51
C PRO A 59 6.30 0.32 -1.07
N VAL A 60 5.04 0.70 -0.82
CA VAL A 60 4.30 0.27 0.38
C VAL A 60 3.71 -1.10 0.11
N GLU A 61 4.06 -2.06 0.96
CA GLU A 61 3.52 -3.41 0.92
C GLU A 61 2.96 -3.78 2.30
N MET A 62 1.75 -4.34 2.31
CA MET A 62 1.08 -4.83 3.50
C MET A 62 0.43 -6.16 3.17
N GLU A 63 0.61 -7.13 4.06
CA GLU A 63 -0.11 -8.39 4.05
C GLU A 63 -0.70 -8.65 5.44
N TYR A 64 -1.98 -9.03 5.47
CA TYR A 64 -2.67 -9.47 6.66
C TYR A 64 -3.47 -10.73 6.36
N LEU A 65 -3.14 -11.80 7.09
CA LEU A 65 -3.79 -13.08 7.02
C LEU A 65 -4.50 -13.36 8.34
N LEU A 66 -5.78 -13.70 8.26
CA LEU A 66 -6.56 -14.22 9.37
C LEU A 66 -7.14 -15.57 9.00
N ASN A 67 -6.98 -16.54 9.90
CA ASN A 67 -7.64 -17.83 9.82
C ASN A 67 -8.29 -18.15 11.16
N VAL A 68 -9.61 -18.33 11.16
CA VAL A 68 -10.40 -18.80 12.30
C VAL A 68 -11.05 -20.13 11.95
N ARG A 69 -10.86 -21.11 12.83
CA ARG A 69 -11.35 -22.49 12.67
C ARG A 69 -11.64 -23.13 14.01
N GLY A 70 -12.32 -24.27 13.97
CA GLY A 70 -12.51 -25.15 15.12
C GLY A 70 -11.21 -25.65 15.77
N ILE A 71 -11.30 -26.10 17.03
CA ILE A 71 -10.18 -26.75 17.74
C ILE A 71 -9.89 -28.14 17.13
N SER A 72 -10.91 -28.78 16.56
CA SER A 72 -10.84 -30.05 15.85
C SER A 72 -11.52 -29.93 14.47
N THR A 73 -11.41 -30.97 13.65
CA THR A 73 -12.06 -31.02 12.33
C THR A 73 -13.57 -31.22 12.41
N THR A 74 -14.11 -31.61 13.57
CA THR A 74 -15.54 -31.93 13.78
C THR A 74 -16.24 -30.95 14.71
N THR A 75 -15.50 -30.09 15.41
CA THR A 75 -16.04 -29.08 16.33
C THR A 75 -15.76 -27.69 15.77
N PRO A 76 -16.75 -26.99 15.18
CA PRO A 76 -16.60 -25.63 14.68
C PRO A 76 -16.12 -24.66 15.77
N ALA A 77 -15.52 -23.54 15.37
CA ALA A 77 -15.35 -22.43 16.29
C ALA A 77 -16.72 -21.86 16.68
N GLN A 78 -16.83 -21.35 17.90
CA GLN A 78 -18.02 -20.68 18.40
C GLN A 78 -17.66 -19.28 18.87
N GLY A 79 -18.34 -18.27 18.32
CA GLY A 79 -18.12 -16.87 18.68
C GLY A 79 -18.41 -15.93 17.54
N SER A 80 -17.67 -14.83 17.46
CA SER A 80 -17.70 -13.87 16.37
C SER A 80 -16.29 -13.48 15.91
N VAL A 81 -16.18 -13.15 14.63
CA VAL A 81 -14.95 -12.67 14.00
C VAL A 81 -15.28 -11.58 13.00
N SER A 82 -14.44 -10.55 12.97
CA SER A 82 -14.43 -9.51 11.94
C SER A 82 -13.00 -9.28 11.47
N ALA A 83 -12.82 -9.08 10.17
CA ALA A 83 -11.57 -8.58 9.60
C ALA A 83 -11.87 -7.37 8.72
N TYR A 84 -10.97 -6.39 8.72
CA TYR A 84 -11.12 -5.16 7.93
C TYR A 84 -9.81 -4.75 7.26
N ILE A 85 -9.95 -4.00 6.18
CA ILE A 85 -8.91 -3.18 5.56
C ILE A 85 -9.45 -1.76 5.36
N ASP A 86 -8.64 -0.78 5.70
CA ASP A 86 -8.89 0.66 5.52
C ASP A 86 -7.70 1.27 4.79
N GLY A 87 -7.96 1.86 3.63
CA GLY A 87 -6.94 2.36 2.73
C GLY A 87 -7.17 3.80 2.30
N LEU A 88 -6.11 4.58 2.36
CA LEU A 88 -5.99 5.91 1.78
C LEU A 88 -4.74 5.95 0.90
N VAL A 89 -4.93 6.32 -0.36
CA VAL A 89 -3.87 6.57 -1.34
C VAL A 89 -4.01 8.00 -1.82
N GLN A 90 -2.91 8.76 -1.79
CA GLN A 90 -2.89 10.15 -2.24
C GLN A 90 -1.70 10.38 -3.17
N GLU A 91 -2.00 10.95 -4.33
CA GLU A 91 -1.00 11.32 -5.32
C GLU A 91 -0.89 12.85 -5.39
N GLY A 92 0.33 13.37 -5.40
CA GLY A 92 0.64 14.77 -5.61
C GLY A 92 0.52 15.15 -7.09
N SER A 93 0.28 16.43 -7.37
CA SER A 93 0.31 16.91 -8.76
C SER A 93 1.75 17.05 -9.26
N PRO A 94 1.98 16.86 -10.57
CA PRO A 94 3.30 17.07 -11.19
C PRO A 94 3.84 18.49 -11.01
N GLU A 95 2.97 19.47 -10.79
CA GLU A 95 3.30 20.89 -10.59
C GLU A 95 3.68 21.20 -9.12
N GLY A 96 3.59 20.21 -8.22
CA GLY A 96 4.11 20.30 -6.85
C GLY A 96 3.25 21.11 -5.87
N THR A 97 2.08 21.59 -6.27
CA THR A 97 1.27 22.52 -5.44
C THR A 97 -0.01 21.92 -4.85
N GLY A 98 -0.37 20.67 -5.16
CA GLY A 98 -1.62 20.09 -4.68
C GLY A 98 -1.70 18.56 -4.75
N VAL A 99 -2.79 18.02 -4.21
CA VAL A 99 -3.18 16.62 -4.39
C VAL A 99 -3.87 16.49 -5.74
N SER A 100 -3.40 15.56 -6.57
CA SER A 100 -3.98 15.22 -7.87
C SER A 100 -5.11 14.21 -7.72
N GLU A 101 -4.87 13.14 -6.98
CA GLU A 101 -5.82 12.04 -6.81
C GLU A 101 -5.87 11.55 -5.37
N ILE A 102 -7.07 11.17 -4.94
CA ILE A 102 -7.31 10.51 -3.65
C ILE A 102 -8.18 9.28 -3.90
N LEU A 103 -7.66 8.11 -3.54
CA LEU A 103 -8.43 6.89 -3.46
C LEU A 103 -8.60 6.52 -1.98
N LYS A 104 -9.86 6.34 -1.56
CA LYS A 104 -10.23 5.81 -0.26
C LYS A 104 -11.03 4.54 -0.44
N PHE A 105 -10.67 3.49 0.28
CA PHE A 105 -11.44 2.26 0.28
C PHE A 105 -11.49 1.67 1.67
N TYR A 106 -12.60 1.01 1.96
CA TYR A 106 -12.83 0.32 3.21
C TYR A 106 -13.60 -0.96 2.92
N GLU A 107 -13.14 -2.07 3.48
CA GLU A 107 -13.83 -3.34 3.38
C GLU A 107 -13.79 -4.06 4.72
N ARG A 108 -14.93 -4.68 5.07
CA ARG A 108 -15.07 -5.48 6.28
C ARG A 108 -15.83 -6.76 5.98
N SER A 109 -15.30 -7.86 6.49
CA SER A 109 -15.91 -9.17 6.46
C SER A 109 -16.18 -9.66 7.89
N THR A 110 -17.32 -10.31 8.12
CA THR A 110 -17.75 -10.76 9.46
C THR A 110 -18.40 -12.14 9.42
N ALA A 111 -18.18 -12.95 10.44
CA ALA A 111 -18.93 -14.18 10.69
C ALA A 111 -19.21 -14.36 12.19
N SER A 112 -20.29 -15.05 12.53
CA SER A 112 -20.67 -15.33 13.92
C SER A 112 -21.44 -16.65 14.06
N GLY A 113 -21.57 -17.14 15.28
CA GLY A 113 -22.21 -18.42 15.58
C GLY A 113 -21.22 -19.59 15.49
N LEU A 114 -21.64 -20.67 14.85
CA LEU A 114 -20.77 -21.83 14.57
C LEU A 114 -19.99 -21.59 13.27
N ILE A 115 -18.71 -21.32 13.40
CA ILE A 115 -17.79 -20.98 12.30
C ILE A 115 -16.96 -22.22 11.97
N THR A 116 -17.25 -22.87 10.84
CA THR A 116 -16.44 -23.98 10.33
C THR A 116 -15.10 -23.49 9.79
N SER A 117 -15.11 -22.37 9.08
CA SER A 117 -13.92 -21.67 8.59
C SER A 117 -14.26 -20.19 8.34
N PHE A 118 -13.39 -19.29 8.78
CA PHE A 118 -13.33 -17.91 8.33
C PHE A 118 -11.89 -17.61 7.97
N GLN A 119 -11.64 -17.31 6.69
CA GLN A 119 -10.31 -16.98 6.19
C GLN A 119 -10.39 -15.64 5.47
N LYS A 120 -9.48 -14.75 5.83
CA LYS A 120 -9.31 -13.46 5.18
C LYS A 120 -7.85 -13.26 4.84
N SER A 121 -7.57 -13.05 3.57
CA SER A 121 -6.26 -12.62 3.08
C SER A 121 -6.44 -11.24 2.50
N MET A 122 -5.65 -10.30 2.99
CA MET A 122 -5.64 -8.91 2.57
C MET A 122 -4.21 -8.59 2.18
N HIS A 123 -4.03 -8.15 0.94
CA HIS A 123 -2.74 -7.75 0.42
C HIS A 123 -2.89 -6.41 -0.27
N TYR A 124 -1.97 -5.50 0.04
CA TYR A 124 -1.83 -4.23 -0.62
C TYR A 124 -0.39 -4.08 -1.06
N SER A 125 -0.21 -3.64 -2.31
CA SER A 125 1.08 -3.25 -2.84
C SER A 125 0.90 -2.02 -3.71
N SER A 126 1.84 -1.09 -3.61
CA SER A 126 1.92 0.09 -4.45
C SER A 126 3.36 0.26 -4.91
N ALA A 127 3.57 0.64 -6.16
CA ALA A 127 4.88 1.02 -6.66
C ALA A 127 4.71 2.13 -7.71
N ILE A 128 5.71 3.00 -7.82
CA ILE A 128 5.78 3.89 -8.98
C ILE A 128 6.18 3.06 -10.20
N SER A 129 5.33 3.08 -11.23
CA SER A 129 5.67 2.54 -12.54
C SER A 129 6.15 3.68 -13.43
N LEU A 130 7.44 3.69 -13.77
CA LEU A 130 7.97 4.55 -14.84
C LEU A 130 7.70 3.84 -16.17
N ALA A 131 6.85 4.43 -17.01
CA ALA A 131 6.63 3.98 -18.39
C ALA A 131 7.68 4.56 -19.35
#